data_AF-A0A7S3NFF1-F1
#
_entry.id   AF-A0A7S3NFF1-F1
#
_cell.length_a   1.000
_cell.length_b   1.000
_cell.length_c   1.000
_cell.angle_alpha   90.00
_cell.angle_beta   90.00
_cell.angle_gamma   90.00
#
_symmetry.space_group_name_H-M   'P 1'
#
loop_
_entity.id
_entity.type
_entity.pdbx_description
1 polymer ?
#
loop_
_entity_poly.entity_id
_entity_poly.type
_entity_poly.pdbx_seq_one_letter_code
_entity_poly.pdbx_strand_id
1 'polypeptide(L)'
;FNSTAYLVRMIIEIIQDMKLFITVLLIAIMAMSNSFYILGRNSVETNFAGSTITDAFIFAYRMGLGDFQTDGFGTRDEEIIWIVFLINTVIIQIVLLNLVIAIMGDTFDRVQETQENAMLQELTQMIRENEFLFSRMRAFSKAKYIIVIEPETADGAANSSWEGKMNQLKTSFEQASNEHMDSLRKLQDNIENIASFALEDKLKPVEEKFNNKLNTCDKKLEDIKSGLKTVLSMLDESNAKIRRYKGGGTAHIEARNQKKNRNNDD
;
A
#
# COMPACT_ATOMS: atom_id res chain seq x y z
N PHE A 1 3.93 -4.94 -42.90
CA PHE A 1 2.64 -4.28 -43.22
C PHE A 1 1.84 -3.92 -41.96
N ASN A 2 1.56 -4.87 -41.04
CA ASN A 2 0.82 -4.57 -39.80
C ASN A 2 1.47 -3.49 -38.91
N SER A 3 2.80 -3.51 -38.74
CA SER A 3 3.51 -2.49 -37.95
C SER A 3 3.44 -1.09 -38.55
N THR A 4 3.33 -0.97 -39.88
CA THR A 4 3.23 0.32 -40.59
C THR A 4 1.80 0.86 -40.55
N ALA A 5 0.79 -0.02 -40.65
CA ALA A 5 -0.62 0.35 -40.54
C ALA A 5 -0.94 0.99 -39.18
N TYR A 6 -0.31 0.49 -38.11
CA TYR A 6 -0.42 1.09 -36.78
C TYR A 6 0.08 2.53 -36.74
N LEU A 7 1.29 2.79 -37.25
CA LEU A 7 1.88 4.12 -37.25
C LEU A 7 1.02 5.11 -38.04
N VAL A 8 0.47 4.68 -39.17
CA VAL A 8 -0.43 5.52 -39.99
C VAL A 8 -1.70 5.87 -39.20
N ARG A 9 -2.32 4.90 -38.53
CA ARG A 9 -3.52 5.16 -37.73
C ARG A 9 -3.25 6.08 -36.54
N MET A 10 -2.12 5.90 -35.87
CA MET A 10 -1.66 6.80 -34.81
C MET A 10 -1.50 8.23 -35.31
N ILE A 11 -0.83 8.43 -36.46
CA ILE A 11 -0.65 9.76 -37.05
C ILE A 11 -2.01 10.41 -37.37
N ILE A 12 -2.97 9.65 -37.91
CA ILE A 12 -4.30 10.18 -38.24
C ILE A 12 -5.04 10.64 -36.98
N GLU A 13 -5.03 9.85 -35.90
CA GLU A 13 -5.67 10.27 -34.64
C GLU A 13 -5.00 11.51 -34.03
N ILE A 14 -3.66 11.56 -34.03
CA ILE A 14 -2.92 12.74 -33.57
C ILE A 14 -3.32 13.98 -34.37
N ILE A 15 -3.41 13.89 -35.70
CA ILE A 15 -3.83 15.02 -36.53
C ILE A 15 -5.26 15.47 -36.19
N GLN A 16 -6.17 14.53 -35.91
CA GLN A 16 -7.55 14.86 -35.55
C GLN A 16 -7.64 15.58 -34.20
N ASP A 17 -6.85 15.16 -33.22
CA ASP A 17 -6.82 15.78 -31.89
C ASP A 17 -6.11 17.14 -31.92
N MET A 18 -5.08 17.28 -32.75
CA MET A 18 -4.36 18.54 -32.95
C MET A 18 -5.19 19.64 -33.64
N LYS A 19 -6.37 19.34 -34.22
CA LYS A 19 -7.16 20.34 -34.97
C LYS A 19 -7.50 21.58 -34.13
N LEU A 20 -7.86 21.38 -32.87
CA LEU A 20 -8.19 22.46 -31.95
C LEU A 20 -6.95 23.27 -31.60
N PHE A 21 -5.83 22.59 -31.37
CA PHE A 21 -4.54 23.23 -31.14
C PHE A 21 -4.10 24.07 -32.34
N ILE A 22 -4.14 23.53 -33.56
CA ILE A 22 -3.76 24.24 -34.79
C ILE A 22 -4.62 25.49 -34.97
N THR A 23 -5.91 25.43 -34.62
CA THR A 23 -6.80 26.60 -34.66
C THR A 23 -6.34 27.69 -33.70
N VAL A 24 -5.99 27.33 -32.46
CA VAL A 24 -5.44 28.28 -31.46
C VAL A 24 -4.10 28.85 -31.91
N LEU A 25 -3.22 28.01 -32.46
CA LEU A 25 -1.92 28.42 -32.99
C LEU A 25 -2.09 29.43 -34.14
N LEU A 26 -3.00 29.17 -35.08
CA LEU A 26 -3.28 30.10 -36.18
C LEU A 26 -3.80 31.44 -35.68
N ILE A 27 -4.68 31.46 -34.68
CA ILE A 27 -5.16 32.70 -34.06
C ILE A 27 -4.01 33.47 -33.40
N ALA A 28 -3.12 32.78 -32.67
CA ALA A 28 -1.95 33.40 -32.05
C ALA A 28 -0.99 33.99 -33.09
N ILE A 29 -0.71 33.25 -34.18
CA ILE A 29 0.13 33.73 -35.29
C ILE A 29 -0.52 34.94 -35.96
N MET A 30 -1.83 34.93 -36.20
CA MET A 30 -2.54 36.09 -36.77
C MET A 30 -2.47 37.30 -35.84
N ALA A 31 -2.62 37.12 -34.52
CA ALA A 31 -2.49 38.21 -33.56
C ALA A 31 -1.08 38.82 -33.57
N MET A 32 -0.05 37.98 -33.55
CA MET A 32 1.35 38.42 -33.60
C MET A 32 1.71 39.04 -34.95
N SER A 33 1.21 38.49 -36.05
CA SER A 33 1.35 39.02 -37.41
C SER A 33 0.83 40.45 -37.51
N ASN A 34 -0.35 40.74 -36.96
CA ASN A 34 -0.88 42.10 -36.94
C ASN A 34 0.00 43.06 -36.12
N SER A 35 0.49 42.61 -34.95
CA SER A 35 1.41 43.40 -34.12
C SER A 35 2.71 43.72 -34.87
N PHE A 36 3.33 42.73 -35.51
CA PHE A 36 4.55 42.93 -36.29
C PHE A 36 4.32 43.77 -37.56
N TYR A 37 3.16 43.65 -38.21
CA TYR A 37 2.80 44.49 -39.36
C TYR A 37 2.71 45.97 -38.98
N ILE A 38 2.10 46.29 -37.83
CA ILE A 38 2.00 47.67 -37.34
C ILE A 38 3.39 48.21 -36.97
N LEU A 39 4.18 47.44 -36.23
CA LEU A 39 5.53 47.85 -35.81
C LEU A 39 6.49 48.00 -36.99
N GLY A 40 6.47 47.07 -37.95
CA GLY A 40 7.30 47.11 -39.15
C GLY A 40 6.93 48.20 -40.15
N ARG A 41 5.70 48.72 -40.09
CA ARG A 41 5.29 49.89 -40.88
C ARG A 41 5.63 51.21 -40.19
N ASN A 42 5.77 51.20 -38.87
CA ASN A 42 6.16 52.38 -38.10
C ASN A 42 7.69 52.59 -38.07
N SER A 43 8.48 51.59 -38.46
CA SER A 43 9.92 51.73 -38.60
C SER A 43 10.30 52.58 -39.83
N VAL A 44 11.17 53.56 -39.61
CA VAL A 44 11.49 54.62 -40.58
C VAL A 44 12.45 54.14 -41.68
N GLU A 45 13.37 53.22 -41.37
CA GLU A 45 14.44 52.84 -42.29
C GLU A 45 14.26 51.46 -42.93
N THR A 46 13.66 50.51 -42.21
CA THR A 46 13.52 49.12 -42.68
C THR A 46 12.17 48.55 -42.25
N ASN A 47 11.38 48.09 -43.22
CA ASN A 47 10.18 47.32 -42.92
C ASN A 47 10.56 45.84 -42.75
N PHE A 48 10.88 45.45 -41.53
CA PHE A 48 11.34 44.10 -41.20
C PHE A 48 10.25 43.03 -41.36
N ALA A 49 8.97 43.41 -41.24
CA ALA A 49 7.83 42.49 -41.38
C ALA A 49 7.30 42.41 -42.82
N GLY A 50 7.89 43.16 -43.75
CA GLY A 50 7.48 43.21 -45.16
C GLY A 50 6.30 44.14 -45.43
N SER A 51 6.07 44.41 -46.72
CA SER A 51 5.15 45.46 -47.18
C SER A 51 3.67 45.07 -47.11
N THR A 52 3.39 43.77 -47.14
CA THR A 52 2.04 43.23 -47.17
C THR A 52 1.68 42.52 -45.85
N ILE A 53 0.38 42.41 -45.57
CA ILE A 53 -0.11 41.63 -44.43
C ILE A 53 0.34 40.16 -44.54
N THR A 54 0.44 39.63 -45.76
CA THR A 54 0.93 38.28 -46.02
C THR A 54 2.40 38.12 -45.64
N ASP A 55 3.25 39.11 -45.93
CA ASP A 55 4.66 39.09 -45.52
C ASP A 55 4.77 39.06 -43.99
N ALA A 56 3.97 39.87 -43.29
CA ALA A 56 3.97 39.91 -41.83
C ALA A 56 3.43 38.61 -41.21
N PHE A 57 2.50 37.93 -41.90
CA PHE A 57 2.03 36.60 -41.49
C PHE A 57 3.13 35.55 -41.63
N ILE A 58 3.84 35.55 -42.76
CA ILE A 58 4.98 34.65 -42.99
C ILE A 58 6.09 34.93 -41.97
N PHE A 59 6.36 36.20 -41.67
CA PHE A 59 7.31 36.62 -40.63
C PHE A 59 6.93 36.07 -39.26
N ALA A 60 5.69 36.28 -38.81
CA ALA A 60 5.20 35.77 -37.53
C ALA A 60 5.19 34.24 -37.46
N TYR A 61 4.87 33.57 -38.57
CA TYR A 61 4.93 32.11 -38.69
C TYR A 61 6.37 31.60 -38.54
N ARG A 62 7.34 32.16 -39.28
CA ARG A 62 8.76 31.81 -39.17
C ARG A 62 9.30 32.06 -37.77
N MET A 63 8.95 33.20 -37.19
CA MET A 63 9.26 33.53 -35.80
C MET A 63 8.71 32.49 -34.83
N GLY A 64 7.47 32.04 -35.05
CA GLY A 64 6.83 30.99 -34.27
C GLY A 64 7.45 29.60 -34.43
N LEU A 65 8.21 29.35 -35.51
CA LEU A 65 9.00 28.14 -35.68
C LEU A 65 10.40 28.23 -35.03
N GLY A 66 10.79 29.40 -34.52
CA GLY A 66 12.11 29.66 -33.95
C GLY A 66 13.14 30.23 -34.93
N ASP A 67 12.72 30.66 -36.12
CA ASP A 67 13.57 31.38 -37.07
C ASP A 67 13.56 32.88 -36.75
N PHE A 68 14.53 33.30 -35.93
CA PHE A 68 14.63 34.66 -35.40
C PHE A 68 15.44 35.55 -36.35
N GLN A 69 14.76 36.32 -37.20
CA GLN A 69 15.39 37.37 -38.02
C GLN A 69 15.27 38.74 -37.33
N THR A 70 16.33 39.15 -36.61
CA THR A 70 16.34 40.37 -35.79
C THR A 70 17.05 41.57 -36.45
N ASP A 71 17.60 41.39 -37.66
CA ASP A 71 18.45 42.39 -38.33
C ASP A 71 17.74 43.73 -38.59
N GLY A 72 16.40 43.76 -38.55
CA GLY A 72 15.58 44.95 -38.77
C GLY A 72 15.01 45.59 -37.49
N PHE A 73 15.43 45.18 -36.29
CA PHE A 73 14.83 45.66 -35.03
C PHE A 73 15.40 47.00 -34.51
N GLY A 74 16.56 47.45 -35.02
CA GLY A 74 17.21 48.70 -34.63
C GLY A 74 16.51 49.95 -35.15
N THR A 75 15.28 50.19 -34.70
CA THR A 75 14.40 51.27 -35.16
C THR A 75 13.89 52.11 -33.98
N ARG A 76 13.11 53.16 -34.24
CA ARG A 76 12.63 54.11 -33.21
C ARG A 76 11.91 53.45 -32.03
N ASP A 77 11.19 52.35 -32.27
CA ASP A 77 10.40 51.62 -31.26
C ASP A 77 11.06 50.30 -30.85
N GLU A 78 12.39 50.22 -30.91
CA GLU A 78 13.18 49.01 -30.62
C GLU A 78 12.77 48.31 -29.32
N GLU A 79 12.56 49.06 -28.23
CA GLU A 79 12.16 48.49 -26.94
C GLU A 79 10.82 47.73 -27.01
N ILE A 80 9.84 48.29 -27.73
CA ILE A 80 8.51 47.68 -27.90
C ILE A 80 8.61 46.43 -28.78
N ILE A 81 9.44 46.49 -29.83
CA ILE A 81 9.67 45.35 -30.74
C ILE A 81 10.28 44.17 -29.96
N TRP A 82 11.27 44.43 -29.10
CA TRP A 82 11.87 43.40 -28.25
C TRP A 82 10.88 42.81 -27.24
N ILE A 83 9.99 43.62 -26.66
CA ILE A 83 8.94 43.12 -25.75
C ILE A 83 7.95 42.21 -26.51
N VAL A 84 7.46 42.63 -27.67
CA VAL A 84 6.54 41.83 -28.49
C VAL A 84 7.21 40.55 -28.99
N PHE A 85 8.48 40.62 -29.38
CA PHE A 85 9.30 39.46 -29.73
C PHE A 85 9.41 38.46 -28.58
N LEU A 86 9.68 38.93 -27.36
CA LEU A 86 9.80 38.07 -26.18
C LEU A 86 8.47 37.40 -25.86
N ILE A 87 7.36 38.17 -25.89
CA ILE A 87 6.01 37.63 -25.66
C ILE A 87 5.67 36.58 -26.73
N ASN A 88 5.95 36.86 -28.01
CA ASN A 88 5.75 35.91 -29.10
C ASN A 88 6.51 34.61 -28.86
N THR A 89 7.78 34.71 -28.45
CA THR A 89 8.62 33.54 -28.19
C THR A 89 8.10 32.74 -26.99
N VAL A 90 7.74 33.40 -25.89
CA VAL A 90 7.19 32.71 -24.72
C VAL A 90 5.86 32.02 -25.04
N ILE A 91 4.93 32.72 -25.69
CA ILE A 91 3.61 32.15 -26.00
C ILE A 91 3.72 31.02 -27.03
N ILE A 92 4.34 31.26 -28.18
CA ILE A 92 4.35 30.29 -29.28
C ILE A 92 5.37 29.18 -29.01
N GLN A 93 6.60 29.51 -28.63
CA GLN A 93 7.66 28.51 -28.49
C GLN A 93 7.60 27.77 -27.16
N ILE A 94 7.28 28.44 -26.05
CA ILE A 94 7.31 27.77 -24.74
C ILE A 94 5.94 27.21 -24.40
N VAL A 95 4.89 28.02 -24.43
CA VAL A 95 3.56 27.59 -23.98
C VAL A 95 2.89 26.66 -25.00
N LEU A 96 2.78 27.08 -26.26
CA LEU A 96 2.05 26.31 -27.25
C LEU A 96 2.77 25.01 -27.65
N LEU A 97 4.10 24.98 -27.77
CA LEU A 97 4.80 23.71 -28.05
C LEU A 97 4.69 22.72 -26.89
N ASN A 98 4.80 23.17 -25.64
CA ASN A 98 4.59 22.29 -24.49
C ASN A 98 3.15 21.76 -24.42
N LEU A 99 2.17 22.58 -24.82
CA LEU A 99 0.78 22.16 -24.93
C LEU A 99 0.58 21.08 -26.01
N VAL A 100 1.25 21.20 -27.17
CA VAL A 100 1.21 20.15 -28.21
C VAL A 100 1.73 18.83 -27.69
N ILE A 101 2.87 18.86 -26.99
CA ILE A 101 3.49 17.64 -26.47
C ILE A 101 2.56 16.98 -25.44
N ALA A 102 1.91 17.76 -24.58
CA ALA A 102 0.92 17.26 -23.63
C ALA A 102 -0.26 16.56 -24.34
N ILE A 103 -0.86 17.21 -25.34
CA ILE A 103 -2.00 16.66 -26.09
C ILE A 103 -1.59 15.42 -26.89
N MET A 104 -0.39 15.43 -27.50
CA MET A 104 0.13 14.27 -28.22
C MET A 104 0.42 13.08 -27.30
N GLY A 105 0.89 13.34 -26.06
CA GLY A 105 1.09 12.30 -25.06
C GLY A 105 -0.20 11.57 -24.71
N ASP A 106 -1.26 12.31 -24.38
CA ASP A 106 -2.57 11.73 -24.05
C ASP A 106 -3.15 10.93 -25.22
N THR A 107 -2.97 11.43 -26.45
CA THR A 107 -3.43 10.75 -27.67
C THR A 107 -2.65 9.47 -27.93
N PHE A 108 -1.33 9.50 -27.74
CA PHE A 108 -0.46 8.34 -27.91
C PHE A 108 -0.84 7.21 -26.97
N ASP A 109 -1.04 7.50 -25.68
CA ASP A 109 -1.42 6.52 -24.68
C ASP A 109 -2.80 5.91 -24.98
N ARG A 110 -3.77 6.74 -25.39
CA ARG A 110 -5.11 6.29 -25.78
C ARG A 110 -5.09 5.37 -27.01
N VAL A 111 -4.32 5.73 -28.04
CA VAL A 111 -4.20 4.91 -29.25
C VAL A 111 -3.49 3.60 -28.94
N GLN A 112 -2.46 3.62 -28.09
CA GLN A 112 -1.75 2.41 -27.67
C GLN A 112 -2.66 1.44 -26.90
N GLU A 113 -3.49 1.94 -25.98
CA GLU A 113 -4.44 1.10 -25.23
C GLU A 113 -5.52 0.47 -26.13
N THR A 114 -6.00 1.22 -27.13
CA THR A 114 -7.09 0.78 -28.00
C THR A 114 -6.64 0.02 -29.24
N GLN A 115 -5.34 0.02 -29.54
CA GLN A 115 -4.77 -0.59 -30.74
C GLN A 115 -5.08 -2.08 -30.85
N GLU A 116 -4.77 -2.87 -29.81
CA GLU A 116 -4.91 -4.33 -29.86
C GLU A 116 -6.38 -4.73 -30.06
N ASN A 117 -7.28 -4.08 -29.32
CA ASN A 117 -8.72 -4.30 -29.41
C ASN A 117 -9.24 -3.96 -30.80
N ALA A 118 -8.83 -2.82 -31.36
CA ALA A 118 -9.28 -2.40 -32.67
C ALA A 118 -8.68 -3.26 -33.80
N MET A 119 -7.45 -3.76 -33.64
CA MET A 119 -6.86 -4.74 -34.57
C MET A 119 -7.65 -6.06 -34.57
N LEU A 120 -8.02 -6.57 -33.39
CA LEU A 120 -8.84 -7.77 -33.27
C LEU A 120 -10.24 -7.58 -33.86
N GLN A 121 -10.84 -6.40 -33.69
CA GLN A 121 -12.11 -6.04 -34.35
C GLN A 121 -11.97 -6.04 -35.88
N GLU A 122 -10.94 -5.40 -36.43
CA GLU A 122 -10.70 -5.39 -37.88
C GLU A 122 -10.48 -6.81 -38.42
N LEU A 123 -9.70 -7.65 -37.73
CA LEU A 123 -9.50 -9.05 -38.09
C LEU A 123 -10.82 -9.83 -38.10
N THR A 124 -11.64 -9.66 -37.07
CA THR A 124 -12.95 -10.33 -36.97
C THR A 124 -13.90 -9.87 -38.07
N GLN A 125 -13.86 -8.57 -38.39
CA GLN A 125 -14.64 -8.02 -39.49
C GLN A 125 -14.17 -8.56 -40.84
N MET A 126 -12.86 -8.64 -41.09
CA MET A 126 -12.32 -9.26 -42.31
C MET A 126 -12.70 -10.73 -42.44
N ILE A 127 -12.70 -11.49 -41.33
CA ILE A 127 -13.16 -12.88 -41.31
C ILE A 127 -14.65 -12.95 -41.67
N ARG A 128 -15.48 -12.08 -41.08
CA ARG A 128 -16.92 -12.00 -41.36
C ARG A 128 -17.20 -11.67 -42.82
N GLU A 129 -16.48 -10.72 -43.40
CA GLU A 129 -16.65 -10.29 -44.78
C GLU A 129 -16.23 -11.39 -45.78
N ASN A 130 -15.18 -12.16 -45.47
CA ASN A 130 -14.69 -13.25 -46.31
C ASN A 130 -15.35 -14.60 -46.02
N GLU A 131 -16.36 -14.64 -45.16
CA GLU A 131 -17.01 -15.86 -44.70
C GLU A 131 -17.64 -16.68 -45.85
N PHE A 132 -18.08 -16.01 -46.92
CA PHE A 132 -18.66 -16.66 -48.10
C PHE A 132 -17.64 -17.49 -48.91
N LEU A 133 -16.34 -17.22 -48.76
CA LEU A 133 -15.27 -17.98 -49.43
C LEU A 133 -15.05 -19.37 -48.80
N PHE A 134 -15.65 -19.61 -47.63
CA PHE A 134 -15.42 -20.80 -46.83
C PHE A 134 -16.72 -21.57 -46.58
N SER A 135 -16.72 -22.86 -46.91
CA SER A 135 -17.88 -23.73 -46.67
C SER A 135 -17.93 -24.16 -45.19
N ARG A 136 -18.69 -23.42 -44.37
CA ARG A 136 -18.88 -23.65 -42.92
C ARG A 136 -19.18 -25.12 -42.58
N MET A 137 -20.05 -25.77 -43.36
CA MET A 137 -20.42 -27.19 -43.19
C MET A 137 -19.24 -28.15 -43.40
N ARG A 138 -18.32 -27.86 -44.33
CA ARG A 138 -17.21 -28.75 -44.65
C ARG A 138 -16.15 -28.70 -43.54
N ALA A 139 -15.81 -27.49 -43.12
CA ALA A 139 -14.70 -27.27 -42.21
C ALA A 139 -15.04 -27.48 -40.73
N PHE A 140 -16.30 -27.24 -40.33
CA PHE A 140 -16.76 -27.49 -38.96
C PHE A 140 -17.52 -28.82 -38.82
N SER A 141 -17.41 -29.74 -39.79
CA SER A 141 -18.12 -31.04 -39.77
C SER A 141 -17.82 -31.91 -38.54
N LYS A 142 -16.68 -31.67 -37.86
CA LYS A 142 -16.28 -32.37 -36.62
C LYS A 142 -16.50 -31.56 -35.34
N ALA A 143 -16.97 -30.31 -35.44
CA ALA A 143 -17.19 -29.46 -34.28
C ALA A 143 -18.55 -29.80 -33.63
N LYS A 144 -18.55 -30.17 -32.35
CA LYS A 144 -19.74 -30.63 -31.63
C LYS A 144 -20.43 -29.52 -30.81
N TYR A 145 -19.71 -28.44 -30.52
CA TYR A 145 -20.18 -27.32 -29.69
C TYR A 145 -19.69 -25.98 -30.27
N ILE A 146 -20.49 -24.94 -30.11
CA ILE A 146 -20.14 -23.54 -30.40
C ILE A 146 -20.09 -22.83 -29.07
N ILE A 147 -18.97 -22.18 -28.77
CA ILE A 147 -18.83 -21.33 -27.58
C ILE A 147 -19.10 -19.90 -28.03
N VAL A 148 -20.18 -19.33 -27.51
CA VAL A 148 -20.52 -17.91 -27.69
C VAL A 148 -20.08 -17.20 -26.42
N ILE A 149 -19.21 -16.21 -26.57
CA ILE A 149 -18.77 -15.35 -25.47
C ILE A 149 -19.46 -14.01 -25.70
N GLU A 150 -20.42 -13.69 -24.85
CA GLU A 150 -21.00 -12.35 -24.81
C GLU A 150 -20.23 -11.52 -23.78
N PRO A 151 -19.83 -10.28 -24.13
CA PRO A 151 -19.30 -9.36 -23.12
C PRO A 151 -20.40 -9.09 -22.12
N GLU A 152 -20.09 -9.16 -20.83
CA GLU A 152 -21.02 -8.79 -19.77
C GLU A 152 -21.32 -7.29 -19.92
N THR A 153 -22.42 -6.95 -20.58
CA THR A 153 -22.92 -5.59 -20.62
C THR A 153 -23.43 -5.29 -19.22
N ALA A 154 -22.64 -4.57 -18.43
CA ALA A 154 -23.17 -3.88 -17.28
C ALA A 154 -24.28 -2.94 -17.77
N ASP A 155 -25.54 -3.35 -17.58
CA ASP A 155 -26.71 -2.52 -17.79
C ASP A 155 -26.58 -1.28 -16.90
N GLY A 156 -26.07 -0.18 -17.46
CA GLY A 156 -25.85 1.04 -16.71
C GLY A 156 -24.91 2.03 -17.40
N ALA A 157 -25.47 2.82 -18.31
CA ALA A 157 -25.06 4.19 -18.64
C ALA A 157 -23.54 4.46 -18.79
N ALA A 158 -23.08 4.44 -20.05
CA ALA A 158 -22.24 5.43 -20.75
C ALA A 158 -21.41 6.50 -19.99
N ASN A 159 -20.91 6.25 -18.78
CA ASN A 159 -20.00 7.13 -18.07
C ASN A 159 -18.83 6.33 -17.49
N SER A 160 -17.72 6.42 -18.22
CA SER A 160 -16.34 6.26 -17.76
C SER A 160 -15.81 4.83 -17.57
N SER A 161 -15.05 4.39 -18.58
CA SER A 161 -14.00 3.36 -18.48
C SER A 161 -13.12 3.52 -17.22
N TRP A 162 -12.97 4.76 -16.75
CA TRP A 162 -12.31 5.09 -15.49
C TRP A 162 -13.00 4.54 -14.24
N GLU A 163 -14.33 4.59 -14.14
CA GLU A 163 -15.07 4.05 -12.99
C GLU A 163 -15.02 2.52 -12.95
N GLY A 164 -14.98 1.87 -14.12
CA GLY A 164 -14.73 0.42 -14.24
C GLY A 164 -13.33 0.02 -13.75
N LYS A 165 -12.28 0.73 -14.21
CA LYS A 165 -10.90 0.51 -13.73
C LYS A 165 -10.78 0.80 -12.22
N MET A 166 -11.43 1.85 -11.73
CA MET A 166 -11.46 2.21 -10.30
C MET A 166 -12.18 1.15 -9.47
N ASN A 167 -13.29 0.61 -9.95
CA ASN A 167 -14.00 -0.48 -9.27
C ASN A 167 -13.19 -1.77 -9.25
N GLN A 168 -12.49 -2.11 -10.34
CA GLN A 168 -11.57 -3.25 -10.36
C GLN A 168 -10.38 -3.07 -9.41
N LEU A 169 -9.84 -1.85 -9.32
CA LEU A 169 -8.82 -1.50 -8.34
C LEU A 169 -9.36 -1.61 -6.91
N LYS A 170 -10.58 -1.13 -6.67
CA LYS A 170 -11.25 -1.22 -5.37
C LYS A 170 -11.47 -2.66 -4.97
N THR A 171 -11.97 -3.52 -5.86
CA THR A 171 -12.16 -4.95 -5.57
C THR A 171 -10.83 -5.67 -5.34
N SER A 172 -9.80 -5.34 -6.14
CA SER A 172 -8.46 -5.92 -5.95
C SER A 172 -7.84 -5.47 -4.63
N PHE A 173 -8.06 -4.21 -4.24
CA PHE A 173 -7.61 -3.66 -2.97
C PHE A 173 -8.36 -4.25 -1.78
N GLU A 174 -9.68 -4.42 -1.87
CA GLU A 174 -10.51 -5.08 -0.87
C GLU A 174 -10.09 -6.55 -0.70
N GLN A 175 -9.81 -7.25 -1.80
CA GLN A 175 -9.31 -8.62 -1.75
C GLN A 175 -7.93 -8.69 -1.08
N ALA A 176 -6.97 -7.86 -1.52
CA ALA A 176 -5.64 -7.81 -0.91
C ALA A 176 -5.69 -7.41 0.57
N SER A 177 -6.58 -6.49 0.94
CA SER A 177 -6.80 -6.07 2.33
C SER A 177 -7.36 -7.21 3.18
N ASN A 178 -8.32 -7.97 2.66
CA ASN A 178 -8.88 -9.14 3.35
C ASN A 178 -7.85 -10.26 3.51
N GLU A 179 -7.07 -10.57 2.46
CA GLU A 179 -5.97 -11.54 2.54
C GLU A 179 -4.90 -11.11 3.57
N HIS A 180 -4.61 -9.81 3.64
CA HIS A 180 -3.68 -9.27 4.61
C HIS A 180 -4.24 -9.33 6.04
N MET A 181 -5.54 -9.08 6.22
CA MET A 181 -6.24 -9.18 7.51
C MET A 181 -6.27 -10.63 8.02
N ASP A 182 -6.50 -11.60 7.13
CA ASP A 182 -6.44 -13.02 7.47
C ASP A 182 -5.02 -13.46 7.84
N SER A 183 -4.01 -12.91 7.18
CA SER A 183 -2.61 -13.13 7.54
C SER A 183 -2.28 -12.55 8.92
N LEU A 184 -2.80 -11.36 9.25
CA LEU A 184 -2.65 -10.74 10.56
C LEU A 184 -3.36 -11.53 11.66
N ARG A 185 -4.56 -12.06 11.40
CA ARG A 185 -5.27 -12.96 12.33
C ARG A 185 -4.47 -14.23 12.62
N LYS A 186 -3.93 -14.88 11.58
CA LYS A 186 -3.07 -16.06 11.75
C LYS A 186 -1.81 -15.74 12.56
N LEU A 187 -1.20 -14.57 12.35
CA LEU A 187 -0.06 -14.13 13.17
C LEU A 187 -0.47 -13.88 14.63
N GLN A 188 -1.64 -13.27 14.86
CA GLN A 188 -2.18 -13.07 16.19
C GLN A 188 -2.43 -14.41 16.91
N ASP A 189 -3.06 -15.37 16.26
CA ASP A 189 -3.30 -16.71 16.80
C ASP A 189 -1.98 -17.43 17.12
N ASN A 190 -0.98 -17.31 16.23
CA ASN A 190 0.34 -17.87 16.48
C ASN A 190 1.04 -17.22 17.67
N ILE A 191 0.93 -15.89 17.84
CA ILE A 191 1.48 -15.17 18.98
C ILE A 191 0.78 -15.59 20.28
N GLU A 192 -0.54 -15.76 20.26
CA GLU A 192 -1.31 -16.20 21.44
C GLU A 192 -0.97 -17.65 21.84
N ASN A 193 -0.78 -18.53 20.86
CA ASN A 193 -0.31 -19.90 21.08
C ASN A 193 1.13 -19.94 21.63
N ILE A 194 2.03 -19.08 21.13
CA ILE A 194 3.41 -18.98 21.66
C ILE A 194 3.40 -18.41 23.08
N ALA A 195 2.58 -17.38 23.35
CA ALA A 195 2.49 -16.76 24.65
C ALA A 195 1.95 -17.72 25.72
N SER A 196 0.88 -18.46 25.40
CA SER A 196 0.31 -19.48 26.29
C SER A 196 1.28 -20.64 26.52
N PHE A 197 1.97 -21.12 25.48
CA PHE A 197 3.00 -22.15 25.62
C PHE A 197 4.18 -21.69 26.48
N ALA A 198 4.69 -20.47 26.27
CA ALA A 198 5.80 -19.92 27.06
C ALA A 198 5.41 -19.63 28.52
N LEU A 199 4.16 -19.23 28.77
CA LEU A 199 3.61 -19.09 30.12
C LEU A 199 3.51 -20.45 30.81
N GLU A 200 3.01 -21.47 30.12
CA GLU A 200 2.85 -22.81 30.67
C GLU A 200 4.19 -23.50 30.92
N ASP A 201 5.16 -23.36 30.02
CA ASP A 201 6.53 -23.87 30.15
C ASP A 201 7.29 -23.22 31.32
N LYS A 202 7.01 -21.94 31.64
CA LYS A 202 7.59 -21.28 32.80
C LYS A 202 6.83 -21.53 34.11
N LEU A 203 5.52 -21.77 34.07
CA LEU A 203 4.71 -22.03 35.27
C LEU A 203 4.95 -23.43 35.84
N LYS A 204 4.96 -24.47 35.00
CA LYS A 204 5.13 -25.87 35.43
C LYS A 204 6.37 -26.12 36.31
N PRO A 205 7.59 -25.69 35.94
CA PRO A 205 8.78 -25.92 36.76
C PRO A 205 8.78 -25.06 38.04
N VAL A 206 8.08 -23.93 38.06
CA VAL A 206 7.92 -23.10 39.26
C VAL A 206 6.95 -23.77 40.24
N GLU A 207 5.83 -24.29 39.75
CA GLU A 207 4.85 -25.04 40.52
C GLU A 207 5.47 -26.33 41.09
N GLU A 208 6.24 -27.05 40.29
CA GLU A 208 6.96 -28.25 40.73
C GLU A 208 8.02 -27.94 41.80
N LYS A 209 8.82 -26.87 41.61
CA LYS A 209 9.77 -26.40 42.64
C LYS A 209 9.06 -25.96 43.92
N PHE A 210 7.89 -25.33 43.81
CA PHE A 210 7.11 -24.88 44.95
C PHE A 210 6.53 -26.07 45.74
N ASN A 211 5.91 -27.05 45.04
CA ASN A 211 5.41 -28.28 45.65
C ASN A 211 6.52 -29.11 46.31
N ASN A 212 7.70 -29.20 45.69
CA ASN A 212 8.85 -29.87 46.29
C ASN A 212 9.32 -29.19 47.58
N LYS A 213 9.30 -27.86 47.63
CA LYS A 213 9.59 -27.11 48.87
C LYS A 213 8.51 -27.30 49.93
N LEU A 214 7.24 -27.30 49.56
CA LEU A 214 6.11 -27.59 50.44
C LEU A 214 6.24 -28.98 51.08
N ASN A 215 6.45 -30.01 50.27
CA ASN A 215 6.65 -31.38 50.73
C ASN A 215 7.86 -31.51 51.67
N THR A 216 8.94 -30.77 51.41
CA THR A 216 10.11 -30.74 52.29
C THR A 216 9.80 -30.04 53.62
N CYS A 217 8.99 -28.97 53.58
CA CYS A 217 8.56 -28.25 54.76
C CYS A 217 7.63 -29.10 55.63
N ASP A 218 6.70 -29.82 55.02
CA ASP A 218 5.79 -30.74 55.72
C ASP A 218 6.55 -31.87 56.39
N LYS A 219 7.54 -32.48 55.71
CA LYS A 219 8.44 -33.46 56.32
C LYS A 219 9.18 -32.90 57.52
N LYS A 220 9.77 -31.70 57.40
CA LYS A 220 10.44 -31.04 58.53
C LYS A 220 9.50 -30.74 59.69
N LEU A 221 8.25 -30.35 59.39
CA LEU A 221 7.23 -30.10 60.41
C LEU A 221 6.84 -31.40 61.12
N GLU A 222 6.74 -32.51 60.39
CA GLU A 222 6.48 -33.84 60.93
C GLU A 222 7.64 -34.34 61.81
N ASP A 223 8.88 -34.14 61.36
CA ASP A 223 10.09 -34.41 62.14
C ASP A 223 10.11 -33.59 63.44
N ILE A 224 9.80 -32.29 63.39
CA ILE A 224 9.69 -31.43 64.57
C ILE A 224 8.60 -31.93 65.52
N LYS A 225 7.41 -32.31 65.00
CA LYS A 225 6.32 -32.87 65.82
C LYS A 225 6.76 -34.15 66.53
N SER A 226 7.46 -35.04 65.84
CA SER A 226 7.96 -36.28 66.42
C SER A 226 9.02 -36.01 67.50
N GLY A 227 9.96 -35.11 67.25
CA GLY A 227 10.95 -34.67 68.23
C GLY A 227 10.31 -34.05 69.48
N LEU A 228 9.29 -33.20 69.29
CA LEU A 228 8.53 -32.61 70.40
C LEU A 228 7.83 -33.69 71.25
N LYS A 229 7.26 -34.71 70.61
CA LYS A 229 6.61 -35.84 71.30
C LYS A 229 7.63 -36.63 72.14
N THR A 230 8.83 -36.85 71.62
CA THR A 230 9.92 -37.49 72.36
C THR A 230 10.35 -36.64 73.56
N VAL A 231 10.54 -35.33 73.39
CA VAL A 231 10.90 -34.42 74.49
C VAL A 231 9.80 -34.41 75.57
N LEU A 232 8.53 -34.35 75.17
CA LEU A 232 7.40 -34.46 76.10
C LEU A 232 7.45 -35.76 76.90
N SER A 233 7.70 -36.90 76.24
CA SER A 233 7.83 -38.18 76.92
C SER A 233 9.00 -38.24 77.90
N MET A 234 10.14 -37.61 77.56
CA MET A 234 11.29 -37.49 78.47
C MET A 234 10.97 -36.58 79.66
N LEU A 235 10.20 -35.52 79.45
CA LEU A 235 9.78 -34.60 80.52
C LEU A 235 8.82 -35.30 81.49
N ASP A 236 7.88 -36.08 80.98
CA ASP A 236 6.96 -36.91 81.78
C ASP A 236 7.72 -37.96 82.59
N GLU A 237 8.72 -38.61 81.98
CA GLU A 237 9.56 -39.60 82.67
C GLU A 237 10.44 -38.95 83.76
N SER A 238 10.99 -37.77 83.48
CA SER A 238 11.73 -36.97 84.46
C SER A 238 10.84 -36.51 85.63
N ASN A 239 9.63 -36.01 85.33
CA ASN A 239 8.63 -35.64 86.34
C ASN A 239 8.20 -36.84 87.19
N ALA A 240 8.06 -38.03 86.59
CA ALA A 240 7.80 -39.26 87.32
C ALA A 240 8.95 -39.64 88.27
N LYS A 241 10.21 -39.47 87.85
CA LYS A 241 11.39 -39.67 88.71
C LYS A 241 11.42 -38.66 89.87
N ILE A 242 11.11 -37.38 89.63
CA ILE A 242 11.03 -36.35 90.68
C ILE A 242 9.93 -36.69 91.71
N ARG A 243 8.76 -37.17 91.27
CA ARG A 243 7.69 -37.63 92.18
C ARG A 243 8.14 -38.82 93.05
N ARG A 244 8.89 -39.78 92.49
CA ARG A 244 9.46 -40.90 93.25
C ARG A 244 10.48 -40.44 94.30
N TYR A 245 11.32 -39.45 93.97
CA TYR A 245 12.25 -38.86 94.93
C TYR A 245 11.54 -38.11 96.07
N LYS A 246 10.47 -37.35 95.77
CA LYS A 246 9.67 -36.68 96.80
C LYS A 246 8.88 -37.67 97.68
N GLY A 247 8.39 -38.78 97.12
CA GLY A 247 7.70 -39.84 97.88
C GLY A 247 8.61 -40.72 98.74
N GLY A 248 9.87 -40.92 98.33
CA GLY A 248 10.86 -41.67 99.11
C GLY A 248 11.38 -40.93 100.33
N GLY A 249 11.42 -39.59 100.30
CA GLY A 249 11.84 -38.76 101.44
C GLY A 249 10.86 -38.78 102.62
N THR A 250 9.56 -38.87 102.35
CA THR A 250 8.51 -38.90 103.38
C THR A 250 8.36 -40.27 104.05
N ALA A 251 8.55 -41.36 103.29
CA ALA A 251 8.46 -42.73 103.82
C ALA A 251 9.55 -43.06 104.85
N HIS A 252 10.74 -42.45 104.73
CA HIS A 252 11.84 -42.74 105.64
C HIS A 252 11.72 -42.02 107.00
N ILE A 253 10.96 -40.93 107.07
CA ILE A 253 10.73 -40.16 108.31
C ILE A 253 9.57 -40.79 109.11
N GLU A 254 8.52 -41.27 108.44
CA GLU A 254 7.36 -41.89 109.12
C GLU A 254 7.68 -43.29 109.69
N ALA A 255 8.56 -44.08 109.04
CA ALA A 255 8.95 -45.40 109.52
C ALA A 255 9.83 -45.37 110.78
N ARG A 256 10.51 -44.25 111.07
CA ARG A 256 11.35 -44.12 112.28
C ARG A 256 10.53 -43.74 113.52
N ASN A 257 9.42 -43.03 113.35
CA ASN A 257 8.59 -42.61 114.49
C ASN A 257 7.63 -43.70 114.99
N GLN A 258 7.22 -44.65 114.15
CA GLN A 258 6.37 -45.77 114.60
C GLN A 258 7.13 -46.87 115.37
N LYS A 259 8.45 -46.99 115.21
CA LYS A 259 9.26 -47.95 116.00
C LYS A 259 9.58 -47.49 117.41
N LYS A 260 9.38 -46.21 117.75
CA LYS A 260 9.66 -45.69 119.10
C LYS A 260 8.47 -45.83 120.06
N ASN A 261 7.26 -46.05 119.54
CA ASN A 261 6.03 -46.06 120.33
C ASN A 261 5.51 -47.47 120.71
N ARG A 262 6.35 -48.51 120.59
CA ARG A 262 6.02 -49.90 120.98
C ARG A 262 6.85 -50.46 122.15
N ASN A 263 7.72 -49.64 122.75
CA ASN A 263 8.63 -50.08 123.83
C ASN A 263 8.35 -49.40 125.19
N ASN A 264 7.15 -48.89 125.44
CA ASN A 264 6.86 -48.15 126.68
C ASN A 264 5.60 -48.60 127.44
N ASP A 265 5.05 -49.78 127.13
CA ASP A 265 4.10 -50.47 127.99
C ASP A 265 4.66 -51.88 128.28
N ASP A 266 5.66 -51.91 129.16
CA ASP A 266 5.99 -52.96 130.15
C ASP A 266 7.05 -52.40 131.13
#